data_AF-A0A257W2V7-F1
#
_entry.id   AF-A0A257W2V7-F1
#
_cell.length_a   1.000
_cell.length_b   1.000
_cell.length_c   1.000
_cell.angle_alpha   90.00
_cell.angle_beta   90.00
_cell.angle_gamma   90.00
#
_symmetry.space_group_name_H-M   'P 1'
#
loop_
_entity.id
_entity.type
_entity.pdbx_description
1 polymer ?
#
loop_
_entity_poly.entity_id
_entity_poly.type
_entity_poly.pdbx_seq_one_letter_code
_entity_poly.pdbx_strand_id
1 'polypeptide(L)'
;MAAGAALALGVAGVALYAQIEGDRGIAPIASNGDFEVSGIEVNTAGESAEDARSKGWREAQRKAWEKLWASNGLGGGGAAPALDDGTIDGMVSAVVVEHEQIGPHRYIARLGVIFDRTRTSAYLGMQGQVSRSAPLLIVPVLTQGGVSAVFETRTPWQKAWAEFRTGESVIDYVRPNGAGADSLLLTAGQVTRRSRNWWRLVLDEFGAADVIMPMARLERQWPGGPIKGTFTARHGPDNRFLGSFELTAPNEDKLPSMLNDAVHRLDQLYAQALAAGTLAPDPTLNTQPQVDQAMIDAIVAKLGPAPKAAQGPAAAQDQPTATPSAAAVSTFTVQFVTPDAAAVDAALDGVRGVAGVQSASTTSIAMGGTSVMRVTYSGDLDALAAGLRARGWKVTQGAGALSIRK
;
A
#
# COMPACT_ATOMS: atom_id res chain seq x y z
N MET A 1 -53.31 11.31 51.68
CA MET A 1 -53.46 11.16 50.22
C MET A 1 -52.11 10.78 49.67
N ALA A 2 -52.05 9.66 48.95
CA ALA A 2 -50.84 9.02 48.45
C ALA A 2 -50.65 9.28 46.95
N ALA A 3 -49.40 9.18 46.50
CA ALA A 3 -48.91 8.92 45.14
C ALA A 3 -49.21 10.00 44.06
N GLY A 4 -48.30 10.35 43.14
CA GLY A 4 -46.99 9.79 42.83
C GLY A 4 -46.26 10.70 41.84
N ALA A 5 -44.93 10.69 41.90
CA ALA A 5 -44.06 11.28 40.90
C ALA A 5 -43.31 10.13 40.22
N ALA A 6 -43.64 9.86 38.96
CA ALA A 6 -42.97 8.86 38.14
C ALA A 6 -41.58 9.38 37.71
N LEU A 7 -40.53 8.74 38.21
CA LEU A 7 -39.16 8.86 37.70
C LEU A 7 -39.06 8.02 36.42
N ALA A 8 -38.92 8.65 35.27
CA ALA A 8 -38.48 7.99 34.04
C ALA A 8 -36.93 8.04 34.01
N LEU A 9 -36.29 6.96 34.47
CA LEU A 9 -34.86 6.73 34.24
C LEU A 9 -34.66 6.22 32.81
N GLY A 10 -34.35 7.13 31.90
CA GLY A 10 -33.85 6.78 30.57
C GLY A 10 -32.41 6.27 30.68
N VAL A 11 -32.22 4.98 30.43
CA VAL A 11 -30.90 4.38 30.20
C VAL A 11 -30.40 4.91 28.85
N ALA A 12 -29.66 6.02 28.89
CA ALA A 12 -28.86 6.45 27.75
C ALA A 12 -27.68 5.49 27.63
N GLY A 13 -27.80 4.52 26.72
CA GLY A 13 -26.68 3.71 26.27
C GLY A 13 -25.64 4.63 25.64
N VAL A 14 -24.60 4.94 26.41
CA VAL A 14 -23.43 5.67 25.90
C VAL A 14 -22.71 4.71 24.96
N ALA A 15 -23.06 4.75 23.69
CA ALA A 15 -22.17 4.25 22.65
C ALA A 15 -20.91 5.11 22.74
N LEU A 16 -19.85 4.55 23.33
CA LEU A 16 -18.51 5.10 23.28
C LEU A 16 -18.05 5.04 21.81
N TYR A 17 -18.48 6.02 21.01
CA TYR A 17 -17.74 6.41 19.83
C TYR A 17 -16.39 6.91 20.35
N ALA A 18 -15.37 6.05 20.25
CA ALA A 18 -14.01 6.45 20.54
C ALA A 18 -13.71 7.67 19.67
N GLN A 19 -13.45 8.82 20.31
CA GLN A 19 -12.94 10.03 19.66
C GLN A 19 -11.56 9.72 19.07
N ILE A 20 -11.53 9.12 17.89
CA ILE A 20 -10.38 9.04 16.99
C ILE A 20 -10.67 9.94 15.78
N GLU A 21 -11.37 11.05 16.00
CA GLU A 21 -11.53 12.12 15.01
C GLU A 21 -10.47 13.19 15.30
N GLY A 22 -9.26 12.91 14.82
CA GLY A 22 -8.20 13.90 14.67
C GLY A 22 -7.72 13.86 13.22
N ASP A 23 -7.15 14.97 12.74
CA ASP A 23 -6.55 15.08 11.41
C ASP A 23 -5.27 14.21 11.35
N ARG A 24 -5.46 12.90 11.18
CA ARG A 24 -4.42 11.86 11.13
C ARG A 24 -4.35 11.28 9.74
N GLY A 25 -3.16 10.82 9.37
CA GLY A 25 -2.98 10.19 8.07
C GLY A 25 -2.92 11.18 6.91
N ILE A 26 -2.18 10.83 5.87
CA ILE A 26 -2.12 11.49 4.57
C ILE A 26 -2.15 10.35 3.57
N ALA A 27 -3.25 10.26 2.82
CA ALA A 27 -3.41 9.21 1.83
C ALA A 27 -2.33 9.37 0.74
N PRO A 28 -1.59 8.29 0.39
CA PRO A 28 -0.60 8.35 -0.68
C PRO A 28 -1.25 8.64 -2.03
N ILE A 29 -0.54 9.36 -2.89
CA ILE A 29 -0.97 9.53 -4.28
C ILE A 29 -0.76 8.22 -5.03
N ALA A 30 -1.76 7.81 -5.82
CA ALA A 30 -1.64 6.65 -6.69
C ALA A 30 -0.55 6.92 -7.74
N SER A 31 0.46 6.05 -7.79
CA SER A 31 1.46 6.07 -8.85
C SER A 31 1.00 5.11 -9.94
N ASN A 32 0.71 5.61 -11.14
CA ASN A 32 0.27 4.78 -12.27
C ASN A 32 1.38 3.88 -12.84
N GLY A 33 2.53 3.79 -12.16
CA GLY A 33 3.64 2.92 -12.52
C GLY A 33 4.53 3.46 -13.66
N ASP A 34 4.11 4.49 -14.38
CA ASP A 34 4.90 5.18 -15.40
C ASP A 34 6.07 5.97 -14.79
N PHE A 35 7.11 6.21 -15.60
CA PHE A 35 8.24 7.05 -15.20
C PHE A 35 7.91 8.53 -15.47
N GLU A 36 8.18 9.40 -14.52
CA GLU A 36 7.92 10.82 -14.59
C GLU A 36 9.18 11.63 -14.29
N VAL A 37 9.55 12.49 -15.22
CA VAL A 37 10.68 13.41 -15.04
C VAL A 37 10.17 14.83 -15.04
N SER A 38 10.21 15.48 -13.89
CA SER A 38 9.74 16.87 -13.69
C SER A 38 10.87 17.90 -13.70
N GLY A 39 10.48 19.17 -13.81
CA GLY A 39 11.40 20.31 -13.70
C GLY A 39 12.37 20.44 -14.88
N ILE A 40 11.96 20.07 -16.10
CA ILE A 40 12.79 20.22 -17.29
C ILE A 40 12.62 21.63 -17.85
N GLU A 41 13.68 22.42 -17.78
CA GLU A 41 13.71 23.78 -18.32
C GLU A 41 14.16 23.79 -19.77
N VAL A 42 13.37 24.44 -20.63
CA VAL A 42 13.64 24.61 -22.06
C VAL A 42 13.52 26.06 -22.50
N ASN A 43 14.36 26.42 -23.47
CA ASN A 43 14.47 27.76 -24.02
C ASN A 43 14.87 27.70 -25.48
N THR A 44 13.90 27.56 -26.36
CA THR A 44 14.10 27.33 -27.79
C THR A 44 13.68 28.53 -28.63
N ALA A 45 14.32 28.68 -29.79
CA ALA A 45 13.93 29.63 -30.81
C ALA A 45 13.47 28.92 -32.09
N GLY A 46 12.57 29.55 -32.84
CA GLY A 46 12.00 28.98 -34.05
C GLY A 46 11.54 30.03 -35.05
N GLU A 47 11.28 29.60 -36.27
CA GLU A 47 10.79 30.46 -37.36
C GLU A 47 9.36 30.96 -37.10
N SER A 48 8.64 30.29 -36.21
CA SER A 48 7.33 30.68 -35.68
C SER A 48 7.20 30.26 -34.21
N ALA A 49 6.14 30.72 -33.55
CA ALA A 49 5.80 30.30 -32.20
C ALA A 49 5.60 28.77 -32.11
N GLU A 50 4.94 28.19 -33.12
CA GLU A 50 4.68 26.74 -33.18
C GLU A 50 5.97 25.93 -33.41
N ASP A 51 6.85 26.42 -34.29
CA ASP A 51 8.15 25.79 -34.53
C ASP A 51 9.03 25.85 -33.26
N ALA A 52 9.09 27.01 -32.60
CA ALA A 52 9.82 27.18 -31.34
C ALA A 52 9.29 26.22 -30.25
N ARG A 53 7.97 26.08 -30.14
CA ARG A 53 7.31 25.16 -29.21
C ARG A 53 7.64 23.70 -29.51
N SER A 54 7.52 23.27 -30.77
CA SER A 54 7.83 21.89 -31.19
C SER A 54 9.29 21.51 -30.92
N LYS A 55 10.22 22.46 -31.09
CA LYS A 55 11.63 22.30 -30.73
C LYS A 55 11.81 22.21 -29.22
N GLY A 56 11.08 23.03 -28.47
CA GLY A 56 11.10 23.02 -27.00
C GLY A 56 10.63 21.70 -26.41
N TRP A 57 9.58 21.10 -26.97
CA TRP A 57 9.08 19.80 -26.52
C TRP A 57 10.08 18.68 -26.82
N ARG A 58 10.67 18.64 -28.03
CA ARG A 58 11.72 17.66 -28.37
C ARG A 58 12.96 17.79 -27.48
N GLU A 59 13.39 19.03 -27.20
CA GLU A 59 14.49 19.29 -26.28
C GLU A 59 14.15 18.82 -24.85
N ALA A 60 12.92 19.06 -24.40
CA ALA A 60 12.46 18.63 -23.08
C ALA A 60 12.47 17.10 -22.96
N GLN A 61 11.96 16.40 -23.96
CA GLN A 61 11.95 14.94 -24.02
C GLN A 61 13.37 14.36 -23.95
N ARG A 62 14.32 14.93 -24.70
CA ARG A 62 15.72 14.50 -24.68
C ARG A 62 16.38 14.70 -23.31
N LYS A 63 16.22 15.90 -22.73
CA LYS A 63 16.71 16.19 -21.37
C LYS A 63 16.07 15.29 -20.32
N ALA A 64 14.79 15.00 -20.47
CA ALA A 64 14.06 14.10 -19.58
C ALA A 64 14.61 12.67 -19.65
N TRP A 65 14.88 12.17 -20.86
CA TRP A 65 15.51 10.86 -21.06
C TRP A 65 16.89 10.76 -20.41
N GLU A 66 17.75 11.77 -20.60
CA GLU A 66 19.07 11.83 -19.96
C GLU A 66 18.96 11.82 -18.43
N LYS A 67 18.03 12.59 -17.88
CA LYS A 67 17.78 12.64 -16.44
C LYS A 67 17.21 11.32 -15.90
N LEU A 68 16.31 10.66 -16.65
CA LEU A 68 15.77 9.34 -16.30
C LEU A 68 16.85 8.26 -16.31
N TRP A 69 17.76 8.30 -17.29
CA TRP A 69 18.89 7.38 -17.37
C TRP A 69 19.82 7.54 -16.16
N ALA A 70 20.13 8.79 -15.80
CA ALA A 70 20.98 9.09 -14.65
C ALA A 70 20.35 8.67 -13.32
N SER A 71 19.04 8.79 -13.16
CA SER A 71 18.34 8.45 -11.90
C SER A 71 18.19 6.95 -11.67
N ASN A 72 18.02 6.15 -12.73
CA ASN A 72 17.76 4.70 -12.61
C ASN A 72 19.00 3.84 -12.30
N GLY A 73 20.20 4.42 -12.16
CA GLY A 73 21.39 3.72 -11.66
C GLY A 73 21.96 2.62 -12.56
N LEU A 74 21.32 2.30 -13.69
CA LEU A 74 21.75 1.30 -14.67
C LEU A 74 22.91 1.77 -15.56
N GLY A 75 23.23 3.06 -15.51
CA GLY A 75 24.24 3.67 -16.35
C GLY A 75 25.68 3.41 -15.94
N GLY A 76 25.99 2.87 -14.75
CA GLY A 76 27.39 2.66 -14.33
C GLY A 76 28.31 3.88 -14.48
N GLY A 77 27.76 5.10 -14.50
CA GLY A 77 28.47 6.36 -14.78
C GLY A 77 28.60 6.77 -16.26
N GLY A 78 28.00 6.04 -17.20
CA GLY A 78 27.99 6.33 -18.64
C GLY A 78 26.84 7.23 -19.09
N ALA A 79 27.03 7.91 -20.22
CA ALA A 79 26.02 8.77 -20.86
C ALA A 79 24.81 7.95 -21.33
N ALA A 80 23.63 8.58 -21.36
CA ALA A 80 22.42 7.96 -21.87
C ALA A 80 22.59 7.53 -23.34
N PRO A 81 22.00 6.41 -23.78
CA PRO A 81 21.99 6.02 -25.18
C PRO A 81 21.43 7.17 -26.03
N ALA A 82 22.16 7.51 -27.09
CA ALA A 82 21.70 8.49 -28.07
C ALA A 82 20.57 7.88 -28.90
N LEU A 83 19.34 8.08 -28.43
CA LEU A 83 18.12 7.72 -29.16
C LEU A 83 17.69 8.88 -30.05
N ASP A 84 17.09 8.57 -31.20
CA ASP A 84 16.48 9.59 -32.06
C ASP A 84 15.19 10.14 -31.43
N ASP A 85 14.83 11.37 -31.79
CA ASP A 85 13.66 12.06 -31.22
C ASP A 85 12.36 11.26 -31.42
N GLY A 86 12.22 10.51 -32.52
CA GLY A 86 11.04 9.69 -32.79
C GLY A 86 10.93 8.48 -31.86
N THR A 87 12.06 7.84 -31.55
CA THR A 87 12.11 6.77 -30.54
C THR A 87 11.78 7.29 -29.15
N ILE A 88 12.31 8.46 -28.76
CA ILE A 88 12.00 9.08 -27.47
C ILE A 88 10.52 9.44 -27.37
N ASP A 89 9.96 10.10 -28.38
CA ASP A 89 8.54 10.45 -28.44
C ASP A 89 7.64 9.20 -28.39
N GLY A 90 8.06 8.13 -29.07
CA GLY A 90 7.42 6.82 -29.03
C GLY A 90 7.43 6.13 -27.67
N MET A 91 8.19 6.62 -26.68
CA MET A 91 8.13 6.17 -25.29
C MET A 91 7.33 7.12 -24.39
N VAL A 92 7.12 8.36 -24.80
CA VAL A 92 6.38 9.36 -24.03
C VAL A 92 4.90 8.98 -24.01
N SER A 93 4.30 9.01 -22.83
CA SER A 93 2.85 8.87 -22.64
C SER A 93 2.17 10.22 -22.48
N ALA A 94 2.83 11.19 -21.84
CA ALA A 94 2.31 12.55 -21.68
C ALA A 94 3.41 13.57 -21.43
N VAL A 95 3.13 14.84 -21.74
CA VAL A 95 3.94 15.99 -21.36
C VAL A 95 3.08 16.90 -20.47
N VAL A 96 3.57 17.20 -19.27
CA VAL A 96 2.92 18.06 -18.28
C VAL A 96 3.54 19.45 -18.38
N VAL A 97 2.70 20.47 -18.55
CA VAL A 97 3.15 21.86 -18.61
C VAL A 97 3.07 22.49 -17.22
N GLU A 98 4.22 22.77 -16.60
CA GLU A 98 4.27 23.44 -15.29
C GLU A 98 4.24 24.97 -15.44
N HIS A 99 5.01 25.49 -16.40
CA HIS A 99 5.05 26.90 -16.77
C HIS A 99 5.37 27.01 -18.26
N GLU A 100 4.66 27.87 -18.99
CA GLU A 100 4.87 28.06 -20.43
C GLU A 100 4.73 29.54 -20.79
N GLN A 101 5.72 30.05 -21.53
CA GLN A 101 5.71 31.37 -22.14
C GLN A 101 6.06 31.26 -23.62
N ILE A 102 5.12 31.70 -24.46
CA ILE A 102 5.24 31.64 -25.92
C ILE A 102 5.38 33.05 -26.47
N GLY A 103 6.53 33.34 -27.08
CA GLY A 103 6.78 34.53 -27.88
C GLY A 103 6.71 34.24 -29.39
N PRO A 104 6.84 35.26 -30.25
CA PRO A 104 6.71 35.10 -31.71
C PRO A 104 7.70 34.11 -32.33
N HIS A 105 8.91 34.04 -31.78
CA HIS A 105 10.02 33.19 -32.25
C HIS A 105 10.75 32.49 -31.10
N ARG A 106 10.19 32.51 -29.88
CA ARG A 106 10.86 32.00 -28.68
C ARG A 106 9.88 31.28 -27.78
N TYR A 107 10.32 30.16 -27.22
CA TYR A 107 9.55 29.32 -26.32
C TYR A 107 10.36 29.08 -25.06
N ILE A 108 9.80 29.44 -23.90
CA ILE A 108 10.41 29.20 -22.59
C ILE A 108 9.40 28.43 -21.76
N ALA A 109 9.80 27.27 -21.25
CA ALA A 109 8.90 26.45 -20.44
C ALA A 109 9.64 25.64 -19.39
N ARG A 110 8.90 25.27 -18.35
CA ARG A 110 9.25 24.24 -17.39
C ARG A 110 8.24 23.10 -17.56
N LEU A 111 8.74 21.94 -17.98
CA LEU A 111 7.93 20.81 -18.41
C LEU A 111 8.24 19.58 -17.57
N GLY A 112 7.24 18.74 -17.38
CA GLY A 112 7.37 17.35 -16.93
C GLY A 112 7.11 16.40 -18.10
N VAL A 113 7.86 15.30 -18.18
CA VAL A 113 7.69 14.28 -19.23
C VAL A 113 7.38 12.95 -18.55
N ILE A 114 6.27 12.33 -18.97
CA ILE A 114 5.86 11.01 -18.52
C ILE A 114 6.22 10.00 -19.61
N PHE A 115 6.99 8.99 -19.24
CA PHE A 115 7.36 7.88 -20.09
C PHE A 115 6.58 6.63 -19.69
N ASP A 116 6.06 5.96 -20.70
CA ASP A 116 5.44 4.65 -20.54
C ASP A 116 6.48 3.65 -20.05
N ARG A 117 6.22 3.01 -18.92
CA ARG A 117 7.18 2.10 -18.29
C ARG A 117 7.52 0.91 -19.17
N THR A 118 6.53 0.32 -19.83
CA THR A 118 6.73 -0.91 -20.61
C THR A 118 7.65 -0.65 -21.80
N ARG A 119 7.41 0.44 -22.54
CA ARG A 119 8.22 0.85 -23.69
C ARG A 119 9.62 1.28 -23.27
N THR A 120 9.71 2.05 -22.18
CA THR A 120 10.98 2.64 -21.71
C THR A 120 11.91 1.62 -21.06
N SER A 121 11.36 0.66 -20.32
CA SER A 121 12.14 -0.38 -19.63
C SER A 121 13.00 -1.22 -20.59
N ALA A 122 12.54 -1.46 -21.82
CA ALA A 122 13.30 -2.17 -22.85
C ALA A 122 14.60 -1.43 -23.23
N TYR A 123 14.56 -0.09 -23.26
CA TYR A 123 15.72 0.75 -23.61
C TYR A 123 16.64 1.04 -22.43
N LEU A 124 16.12 1.02 -21.20
CA LEU A 124 16.91 1.19 -19.98
C LEU A 124 17.83 -0.02 -19.70
N GLY A 125 17.85 -1.05 -20.55
CA GLY A 125 18.59 -2.29 -20.29
C GLY A 125 17.97 -3.13 -19.18
N MET A 126 16.72 -2.84 -18.80
CA MET A 126 15.94 -3.61 -17.82
C MET A 126 15.38 -4.91 -18.42
N GLN A 127 16.09 -5.50 -19.39
CA GLN A 127 15.79 -6.84 -19.94
C GLN A 127 16.19 -7.97 -18.98
N GLY A 128 16.88 -7.66 -17.89
CA GLY A 128 16.89 -8.51 -16.70
C GLY A 128 15.69 -8.18 -15.83
N GLN A 129 15.06 -9.20 -15.21
CA GLN A 129 14.18 -8.94 -14.08
C GLN A 129 14.97 -8.10 -13.06
N VAL A 130 14.72 -6.79 -13.04
CA VAL A 130 15.17 -5.98 -11.91
C VAL A 130 14.44 -6.57 -10.73
N SER A 131 15.18 -7.31 -9.91
CA SER A 131 14.64 -7.99 -8.75
C SER A 131 14.03 -6.89 -7.89
N ARG A 132 12.70 -6.81 -7.91
CA ARG A 132 11.97 -5.91 -7.02
C ARG A 132 12.02 -6.50 -5.63
N SER A 133 11.99 -5.63 -4.63
CA SER A 133 11.81 -6.09 -3.26
C SER A 133 10.47 -6.84 -3.15
N ALA A 134 10.38 -7.71 -2.15
CA ALA A 134 9.07 -8.07 -1.61
C ALA A 134 8.32 -6.80 -1.14
N PRO A 135 7.00 -6.81 -0.96
CA PRO A 135 6.26 -5.66 -0.45
C PRO A 135 6.77 -5.26 0.94
N LEU A 136 7.26 -4.02 1.08
CA LEU A 136 7.82 -3.47 2.31
C LEU A 136 6.90 -2.40 2.88
N LEU A 137 6.45 -2.59 4.11
CA LEU A 137 5.67 -1.62 4.87
C LEU A 137 6.54 -0.41 5.21
N ILE A 138 6.12 0.79 4.80
CA ILE A 138 6.82 2.02 5.17
C ILE A 138 6.29 2.60 6.48
N VAL A 139 7.21 2.95 7.37
CA VAL A 139 6.91 3.63 8.64
C VAL A 139 7.75 4.91 8.73
N PRO A 140 7.26 6.06 8.20
CA PRO A 140 8.02 7.30 8.16
C PRO A 140 8.07 7.94 9.55
N VAL A 141 9.25 7.97 10.17
CA VAL A 141 9.44 8.50 11.52
C VAL A 141 10.00 9.91 11.46
N LEU A 142 9.25 10.90 11.96
CA LEU A 142 9.74 12.25 12.16
C LEU A 142 10.08 12.48 13.64
N THR A 143 11.31 12.87 13.93
CA THR A 143 11.74 13.35 15.24
C THR A 143 12.00 14.85 15.19
N GLN A 144 11.26 15.63 15.98
CA GLN A 144 11.44 17.08 16.09
C GLN A 144 11.20 17.52 17.52
N GLY A 145 12.08 18.36 18.08
CA GLY A 145 11.96 18.85 19.47
C GLY A 145 11.96 17.72 20.51
N GLY A 146 12.63 16.61 20.22
CA GLY A 146 12.67 15.42 21.09
C GLY A 146 11.45 14.51 21.00
N VAL A 147 10.41 14.90 20.26
CA VAL A 147 9.20 14.09 20.05
C VAL A 147 9.29 13.35 18.73
N SER A 148 8.99 12.05 18.75
CA SER A 148 8.89 11.24 17.54
C SER A 148 7.43 10.98 17.20
N ALA A 149 7.08 11.13 15.93
CA ALA A 149 5.75 10.87 15.39
C ALA A 149 5.85 10.13 14.05
N VAL A 150 4.84 9.32 13.77
CA VAL A 150 4.67 8.58 12.51
C VAL A 150 3.33 8.96 11.89
N PHE A 151 2.23 8.47 12.48
CA PHE A 151 0.85 8.65 12.00
C PHE A 151 -0.10 9.18 13.09
N GLU A 152 0.40 9.39 14.31
CA GLU A 152 -0.35 9.95 15.43
C GLU A 152 -0.83 11.38 15.13
N THR A 153 -0.05 12.11 14.33
CA THR A 153 -0.35 13.43 13.79
C THR A 153 0.12 13.52 12.33
N ARG A 154 -0.49 14.39 11.53
CA ARG A 154 0.03 14.71 10.19
C ARG A 154 1.38 15.40 10.29
N THR A 155 2.36 14.88 9.58
CA THR A 155 3.71 15.44 9.54
C THR A 155 4.13 15.83 8.12
N PRO A 156 5.01 16.82 7.96
CA PRO A 156 5.57 17.15 6.65
C PRO A 156 6.38 15.98 6.07
N TRP A 157 6.92 15.10 6.93
CA TRP A 157 7.64 13.90 6.49
C TRP A 157 6.71 12.84 5.91
N GLN A 158 5.57 12.61 6.57
CA GLN A 158 4.52 11.75 6.03
C GLN A 158 4.02 12.30 4.69
N LYS A 159 3.83 13.62 4.58
CA LYS A 159 3.40 14.26 3.35
C LYS A 159 4.37 13.99 2.20
N ALA A 160 5.68 14.17 2.42
CA ALA A 160 6.70 13.91 1.41
C ALA A 160 6.65 12.44 0.91
N TRP A 161 6.47 11.47 1.80
CA TRP A 161 6.33 10.05 1.41
C TRP A 161 5.00 9.72 0.73
N ALA A 162 3.93 10.40 1.12
CA ALA A 162 2.62 10.27 0.47
C ALA A 162 2.64 10.82 -0.96
N GLU A 163 3.37 11.93 -1.18
CA GLU A 163 3.56 12.57 -2.49
C GLU A 163 4.61 11.88 -3.36
N PHE A 164 5.51 11.10 -2.74
CA PHE A 164 6.54 10.37 -3.47
C PHE A 164 5.93 9.35 -4.45
N ARG A 165 6.46 9.33 -5.66
CA ARG A 165 6.00 8.42 -6.71
C ARG A 165 6.81 7.14 -6.68
N THR A 166 6.21 6.08 -6.15
CA THR A 166 6.90 4.80 -5.94
C THR A 166 6.97 3.95 -7.20
N GLY A 167 6.27 4.33 -8.27
CA GLY A 167 6.21 3.59 -9.53
C GLY A 167 7.59 3.36 -10.16
N GLU A 168 8.51 4.29 -9.98
CA GLU A 168 9.86 4.24 -10.54
C GLU A 168 10.83 3.42 -9.70
N SER A 169 10.50 3.16 -8.44
CA SER A 169 11.39 2.46 -7.52
C SER A 169 11.41 0.96 -7.78
N VAL A 170 12.55 0.36 -7.50
CA VAL A 170 12.72 -1.10 -7.40
C VAL A 170 12.19 -1.65 -6.08
N ILE A 171 11.88 -0.76 -5.12
CA ILE A 171 11.28 -1.09 -3.83
C ILE A 171 9.76 -1.04 -3.97
N ASP A 172 9.12 -2.15 -3.59
CA ASP A 172 7.67 -2.23 -3.52
C ASP A 172 7.18 -1.68 -2.16
N TYR A 173 6.76 -0.42 -2.15
CA TYR A 173 6.33 0.28 -0.94
C TYR A 173 4.84 0.02 -0.66
N VAL A 174 4.56 -0.67 0.45
CA VAL A 174 3.22 -0.70 1.05
C VAL A 174 3.07 0.54 1.91
N ARG A 175 2.19 1.45 1.49
CA ARG A 175 2.01 2.78 2.09
C ARG A 175 0.67 2.89 2.81
N PRO A 176 0.65 2.86 4.15
CA PRO A 176 -0.55 3.08 4.94
C PRO A 176 -1.09 4.49 4.72
N ASN A 177 -2.41 4.66 4.83
CA ASN A 177 -2.98 6.00 4.83
C ASN A 177 -2.69 6.72 6.17
N GLY A 178 -2.45 5.96 7.25
CA GLY A 178 -2.15 6.48 8.59
C GLY A 178 -3.38 7.02 9.33
N ALA A 179 -4.59 6.73 8.87
CA ALA A 179 -5.86 7.12 9.49
C ALA A 179 -6.52 5.92 10.21
N GLY A 180 -7.46 6.19 11.11
CA GLY A 180 -8.20 5.14 11.81
C GLY A 180 -7.30 4.18 12.59
N ALA A 181 -7.48 2.88 12.36
CA ALA A 181 -6.75 1.80 13.04
C ALA A 181 -5.23 1.82 12.76
N ASP A 182 -4.81 2.27 11.56
CA ASP A 182 -3.39 2.36 11.17
C ASP A 182 -2.60 3.21 12.16
N SER A 183 -3.18 4.34 12.59
CA SER A 183 -2.54 5.28 13.53
C SER A 183 -2.36 4.71 14.94
N LEU A 184 -3.07 3.64 15.29
CA LEU A 184 -2.95 2.95 16.58
C LEU A 184 -1.94 1.80 16.51
N LEU A 185 -1.80 1.17 15.35
CA LEU A 185 -0.88 0.07 15.11
C LEU A 185 0.54 0.56 14.79
N LEU A 186 0.65 1.66 14.05
CA LEU A 186 1.90 2.23 13.57
C LEU A 186 2.20 3.53 14.31
N THR A 187 2.89 3.39 15.45
CA THR A 187 3.29 4.53 16.30
C THR A 187 4.80 4.58 16.46
N ALA A 188 5.34 5.75 16.84
CA ALA A 188 6.77 5.93 17.03
C ALA A 188 7.35 4.96 18.09
N GLY A 189 6.54 4.57 19.09
CA GLY A 189 6.94 3.59 20.09
C GLY A 189 7.05 2.15 19.57
N GLN A 190 6.35 1.82 18.48
CA GLN A 190 6.36 0.48 17.89
C GLN A 190 7.61 0.22 17.04
N VAL A 191 8.19 1.26 16.45
CA VAL A 191 9.39 1.23 15.59
C VAL A 191 10.59 0.57 16.28
N THR A 192 10.68 0.68 17.60
CA THR A 192 11.79 0.08 18.39
C THR A 192 11.49 -1.32 18.90
N ARG A 193 10.26 -1.82 18.73
CA ARG A 193 9.91 -3.16 19.19
C ARG A 193 10.55 -4.21 18.30
N ARG A 194 11.12 -5.24 18.93
CA ARG A 194 11.76 -6.37 18.23
C ARG A 194 10.92 -7.64 18.19
N SER A 195 9.68 -7.58 18.68
CA SER A 195 8.80 -8.76 18.76
C SER A 195 8.34 -9.18 17.37
N ARG A 196 8.76 -10.37 16.92
CA ARG A 196 8.38 -10.95 15.62
C ARG A 196 6.90 -11.24 15.55
N ASN A 197 6.32 -11.74 16.64
CA ASN A 197 4.88 -12.01 16.72
C ASN A 197 4.06 -10.73 16.54
N TRP A 198 4.51 -9.63 17.12
CA TRP A 198 3.86 -8.33 16.92
C TRP A 198 4.00 -7.84 15.48
N TRP A 199 5.23 -7.86 14.95
CA TRP A 199 5.46 -7.42 13.57
C TRP A 199 4.73 -8.28 12.55
N ARG A 200 4.62 -9.59 12.74
CA ARG A 200 3.85 -10.46 11.86
C ARG A 200 2.38 -10.06 11.82
N LEU A 201 1.75 -9.80 12.96
CA LEU A 201 0.36 -9.33 13.00
C LEU A 201 0.17 -8.00 12.25
N VAL A 202 1.12 -7.07 12.42
CA VAL A 202 1.09 -5.77 11.72
C VAL A 202 1.29 -5.98 10.21
N LEU A 203 2.30 -6.75 9.82
CA LEU A 203 2.63 -6.99 8.42
C LEU A 203 1.54 -7.78 7.68
N ASP A 204 0.90 -8.75 8.35
CA ASP A 204 -0.25 -9.49 7.85
C ASP A 204 -1.45 -8.56 7.56
N GLU A 205 -1.71 -7.57 8.44
CA GLU A 205 -2.78 -6.57 8.25
C GLU A 205 -2.54 -5.71 7.01
N PHE A 206 -1.30 -5.30 6.78
CA PHE A 206 -0.92 -4.46 5.64
C PHE A 206 -0.55 -5.24 4.37
N GLY A 207 -0.48 -6.57 4.43
CA GLY A 207 -0.05 -7.41 3.30
C GLY A 207 1.41 -7.19 2.89
N ALA A 208 2.28 -6.88 3.85
CA ALA A 208 3.70 -6.65 3.63
C ALA A 208 4.55 -7.85 4.09
N ALA A 209 5.70 -8.06 3.45
CA ALA A 209 6.64 -9.12 3.80
C ALA A 209 7.63 -8.69 4.90
N ASP A 210 7.97 -7.40 4.95
CA ASP A 210 8.83 -6.82 5.98
C ASP A 210 8.58 -5.30 6.10
N VAL A 211 9.31 -4.62 6.99
CA VAL A 211 9.16 -3.19 7.31
C VAL A 211 10.43 -2.39 7.01
N ILE A 212 10.25 -1.16 6.54
CA ILE A 212 11.30 -0.15 6.43
C ILE A 212 10.91 1.13 7.18
N MET A 213 11.91 1.75 7.78
CA MET A 213 11.73 2.86 8.73
C MET A 213 12.60 4.04 8.32
N PRO A 214 12.15 4.85 7.35
CA PRO A 214 12.84 6.08 6.99
C PRO A 214 12.68 7.12 8.09
N MET A 215 13.77 7.39 8.80
CA MET A 215 13.80 8.33 9.92
C MET A 215 14.28 9.71 9.44
N ALA A 216 13.58 10.76 9.85
CA ALA A 216 13.98 12.15 9.68
C ALA A 216 14.08 12.83 11.05
N ARG A 217 15.24 13.37 11.40
CA ARG A 217 15.43 14.23 12.57
C ARG A 217 15.61 15.67 12.10
N LEU A 218 14.70 16.55 12.49
CA LEU A 218 14.73 17.96 12.11
C LEU A 218 15.10 18.84 13.31
N GLU A 219 16.16 19.62 13.15
CA GLU A 219 16.68 20.53 14.16
C GLU A 219 16.69 21.96 13.61
N ARG A 220 15.85 22.82 14.20
CA ARG A 220 15.86 24.26 13.91
C ARG A 220 16.96 24.90 14.73
N GLN A 221 17.92 25.51 14.05
CA GLN A 221 19.07 26.13 14.71
C GLN A 221 18.66 27.38 15.50
N TRP A 222 17.68 28.13 14.98
CA TRP A 222 17.01 29.27 15.65
C TRP A 222 15.65 29.53 14.99
N PRO A 223 14.74 30.31 15.61
CA PRO A 223 13.47 30.69 14.99
C PRO A 223 13.69 31.37 13.63
N GLY A 224 13.05 30.85 12.58
CA GLY A 224 13.23 31.34 11.19
C GLY A 224 14.58 31.00 10.54
N GLY A 225 15.47 30.30 11.25
CA GLY A 225 16.79 29.88 10.77
C GLY A 225 16.78 28.62 9.93
N PRO A 226 17.97 28.16 9.51
CA PRO A 226 18.10 26.94 8.75
C PRO A 226 17.67 25.73 9.57
N ILE A 227 17.11 24.75 8.87
CA ILE A 227 16.64 23.49 9.42
C ILE A 227 17.64 22.42 8.99
N LYS A 228 18.36 21.87 9.97
CA LYS A 228 19.25 20.73 9.74
C LYS A 228 18.42 19.45 9.79
N GLY A 229 18.42 18.68 8.71
CA GLY A 229 17.78 17.38 8.61
C GLY A 229 18.81 16.26 8.62
N THR A 230 18.70 15.34 9.57
CA THR A 230 19.44 14.06 9.55
C THR A 230 18.48 12.96 9.13
N PHE A 231 18.80 12.27 8.05
CA PHE A 231 17.97 11.22 7.48
C PHE A 231 18.66 9.87 7.64
N THR A 232 17.91 8.84 7.99
CA THR A 232 18.46 7.50 8.23
C THR A 232 17.52 6.43 7.67
N ALA A 233 18.08 5.55 6.84
CA ALA A 233 17.39 4.37 6.31
C ALA A 233 17.58 3.18 7.26
N ARG A 234 16.48 2.53 7.65
CA ARG A 234 16.50 1.36 8.53
C ARG A 234 15.50 0.32 8.06
N HIS A 235 15.74 -0.95 8.39
CA HIS A 235 14.89 -2.06 7.98
C HIS A 235 14.68 -3.11 9.08
N GLY A 236 13.58 -3.83 8.94
CA GLY A 236 13.23 -5.02 9.69
C GLY A 236 12.85 -4.78 11.16
N PRO A 237 12.28 -5.80 11.84
CA PRO A 237 11.94 -5.76 13.26
C PRO A 237 13.08 -5.39 14.20
N ASP A 238 14.32 -5.64 13.79
CA ASP A 238 15.52 -5.35 14.58
C ASP A 238 16.03 -3.91 14.42
N ASN A 239 15.39 -3.10 13.57
CA ASN A 239 15.78 -1.73 13.31
C ASN A 239 17.24 -1.59 12.80
N ARG A 240 17.60 -2.45 11.85
CA ARG A 240 18.94 -2.53 11.28
C ARG A 240 19.24 -1.29 10.45
N PHE A 241 20.41 -0.72 10.66
CA PHE A 241 20.89 0.47 9.94
C PHE A 241 21.34 0.14 8.53
N LEU A 242 20.92 0.94 7.54
CA LEU A 242 21.34 0.82 6.14
C LEU A 242 22.23 1.98 5.69
N GLY A 243 21.93 3.20 6.15
CA GLY A 243 22.68 4.39 5.77
C GLY A 243 22.08 5.66 6.34
N SER A 244 22.83 6.75 6.28
CA SER A 244 22.38 8.08 6.71
C SER A 244 23.05 9.19 5.93
N PHE A 245 22.37 10.33 5.83
CA PHE A 245 22.91 11.55 5.25
C PHE A 245 22.27 12.77 5.91
N GLU A 246 22.88 13.94 5.71
CA GLU A 246 22.36 15.21 6.21
C GLU A 246 22.00 16.12 5.04
N LEU A 247 20.92 16.90 5.20
CA LEU A 247 20.58 18.02 4.33
C LEU A 247 20.27 19.24 5.20
N THR A 248 20.35 20.43 4.62
CA THR A 248 20.00 21.67 5.30
C THR A 248 19.07 22.49 4.43
N ALA A 249 17.90 22.84 4.96
CA ALA A 249 17.01 23.81 4.36
C ALA A 249 17.37 25.20 4.91
N PRO A 250 17.51 26.22 4.06
CA PRO A 250 17.88 27.57 4.53
C PRO A 250 16.79 28.22 5.40
N ASN A 251 15.52 27.82 5.24
CA ASN A 251 14.37 28.34 5.97
C ASN A 251 13.19 27.34 5.89
N GLU A 252 12.08 27.68 6.56
CA GLU A 252 10.87 26.84 6.60
C GLU A 252 10.23 26.66 5.21
N ASP A 253 10.27 27.68 4.34
CA ASP A 253 9.71 27.59 2.98
C ASP A 253 10.42 26.57 2.10
N LYS A 254 11.70 26.31 2.36
CA LYS A 254 12.51 25.30 1.65
C LYS A 254 12.52 23.93 2.34
N LEU A 255 11.83 23.78 3.47
CA LEU A 255 11.69 22.48 4.12
C LEU A 255 11.04 21.44 3.20
N PRO A 256 9.91 21.71 2.51
CA PRO A 256 9.27 20.70 1.66
C PRO A 256 10.21 20.20 0.54
N SER A 257 10.95 21.10 -0.12
CA SER A 257 11.93 20.70 -1.14
C SER A 257 13.05 19.82 -0.58
N MET A 258 13.57 20.15 0.61
CA MET A 258 14.59 19.33 1.26
C MET A 258 14.06 17.94 1.62
N LEU A 259 12.81 17.84 2.09
CA LEU A 259 12.20 16.55 2.41
C LEU A 259 12.00 15.71 1.15
N ASN A 260 11.57 16.30 0.03
CA ASN A 260 11.44 15.57 -1.23
C ASN A 260 12.80 15.03 -1.72
N ASP A 261 13.85 15.87 -1.68
CA ASP A 261 15.22 15.43 -2.00
C ASP A 261 15.68 14.30 -1.07
N ALA A 262 15.33 14.36 0.21
CA ALA A 262 15.65 13.31 1.17
C ALA A 262 14.93 11.99 0.86
N VAL A 263 13.67 12.02 0.42
CA VAL A 263 12.95 10.80 0.04
C VAL A 263 13.65 10.10 -1.13
N HIS A 264 14.05 10.85 -2.17
CA HIS A 264 14.78 10.29 -3.31
C HIS A 264 16.12 9.66 -2.89
N ARG A 265 16.87 10.29 -1.98
CA ARG A 265 18.14 9.74 -1.47
C ARG A 265 17.93 8.50 -0.59
N LEU A 266 16.85 8.45 0.20
CA LEU A 266 16.51 7.25 0.98
C LEU A 266 16.09 6.10 0.08
N ASP A 267 15.31 6.37 -0.97
CA ASP A 267 14.94 5.37 -1.97
C ASP A 267 16.19 4.75 -2.62
N GLN A 268 17.17 5.58 -3.00
CA GLN A 268 18.46 5.11 -3.49
C GLN A 268 19.21 4.23 -2.48
N LEU A 269 19.20 4.58 -1.19
CA LEU A 269 19.81 3.75 -0.15
C LEU A 269 19.12 2.39 -0.02
N TYR A 270 17.78 2.34 -0.08
CA TYR A 270 17.04 1.08 -0.05
C TYR A 270 17.29 0.24 -1.30
N ALA A 271 17.31 0.85 -2.49
CA ALA A 271 17.62 0.19 -3.75
C ALA A 271 19.04 -0.41 -3.75
N GLN A 272 20.03 0.34 -3.24
CA GLN A 272 21.40 -0.15 -3.06
C GLN A 272 21.45 -1.32 -2.06
N ALA A 273 20.74 -1.21 -0.94
CA ALA A 273 20.66 -2.27 0.07
C ALA A 273 20.03 -3.55 -0.49
N LEU A 274 19.02 -3.44 -1.35
CA LEU A 274 18.41 -4.55 -2.08
C LEU A 274 19.40 -5.19 -3.06
N ALA A 275 20.06 -4.37 -3.88
CA ALA A 275 21.09 -4.85 -4.83
C ALA A 275 22.25 -5.56 -4.10
N ALA A 276 22.60 -5.10 -2.90
CA ALA A 276 23.62 -5.72 -2.04
C ALA A 276 23.11 -6.97 -1.29
N GLY A 277 21.82 -7.32 -1.39
CA GLY A 277 21.21 -8.44 -0.66
C GLY A 277 21.03 -8.21 0.85
N THR A 278 21.27 -6.98 1.32
CA THR A 278 21.10 -6.61 2.74
C THR A 278 19.68 -6.22 3.09
N LEU A 279 18.87 -5.84 2.10
CA LEU A 279 17.44 -5.60 2.24
C LEU A 279 16.68 -6.83 1.72
N ALA A 280 16.51 -7.82 2.60
CA ALA A 280 15.74 -9.03 2.34
C ALA A 280 14.74 -9.26 3.49
N PRO A 281 13.54 -9.82 3.22
CA PRO A 281 12.57 -10.10 4.27
C PRO A 281 13.16 -10.99 5.36
N ASP A 282 12.94 -10.64 6.63
CA ASP A 282 13.38 -11.47 7.76
C ASP A 282 12.71 -12.86 7.67
N PRO A 283 13.49 -13.96 7.55
CA PRO A 283 12.94 -15.31 7.40
C PRO A 283 12.10 -15.74 8.62
N THR A 284 12.33 -15.13 9.79
CA THR A 284 11.56 -15.41 11.00
C THR A 284 10.15 -14.80 10.99
N LEU A 285 9.87 -13.88 10.06
CA LEU A 285 8.51 -13.37 9.82
C LEU A 285 7.68 -14.34 8.97
N ASN A 286 8.34 -15.17 8.15
CA ASN A 286 7.72 -16.08 7.17
C ASN A 286 7.51 -17.52 7.66
N THR A 287 7.62 -17.79 8.97
CA THR A 287 7.13 -19.06 9.52
C THR A 287 5.60 -19.09 9.49
N GLN A 288 5.04 -19.45 8.34
CA GLN A 288 3.87 -20.33 8.37
C GLN A 288 4.22 -21.45 9.37
N PRO A 289 3.34 -21.82 10.30
CA PRO A 289 3.57 -23.00 11.11
C PRO A 289 3.69 -24.17 10.13
N GLN A 290 4.91 -24.55 9.77
CA GLN A 290 5.20 -25.85 9.23
C GLN A 290 4.85 -26.78 10.37
N VAL A 291 3.59 -27.23 10.40
CA VAL A 291 3.19 -28.30 11.27
C VAL A 291 4.06 -29.47 10.82
N ASP A 292 5.02 -29.83 11.66
CA ASP A 292 5.96 -30.89 11.36
C ASP A 292 5.13 -32.15 11.09
N GLN A 293 5.15 -32.62 9.85
CA GLN A 293 4.39 -33.81 9.45
C GLN A 293 4.80 -35.01 10.32
N ALA A 294 6.06 -35.05 10.76
CA ALA A 294 6.55 -36.08 11.69
C ALA A 294 5.92 -35.94 13.09
N MET A 295 5.59 -34.72 13.53
CA MET A 295 4.87 -34.49 14.79
C MET A 295 3.40 -34.91 14.67
N ILE A 296 2.76 -34.65 13.53
CA ILE A 296 1.40 -35.15 13.24
C ILE A 296 1.41 -36.69 13.24
N ASP A 297 2.34 -37.29 12.50
CA ASP A 297 2.45 -38.75 12.38
C ASP A 297 2.79 -39.40 13.73
N ALA A 298 3.61 -38.76 14.56
CA ALA A 298 3.91 -39.22 15.92
C ALA A 298 2.71 -39.13 16.87
N ILE A 299 1.87 -38.10 16.74
CA ILE A 299 0.63 -37.95 17.51
C ILE A 299 -0.39 -39.02 17.06
N VAL A 300 -0.52 -39.26 15.75
CA VAL A 300 -1.39 -40.30 15.19
C VAL A 300 -0.92 -41.70 15.60
N ALA A 301 0.39 -41.95 15.60
CA ALA A 301 0.98 -43.21 16.07
C ALA A 301 0.78 -43.44 17.58
N LYS A 302 0.82 -42.37 18.40
CA LYS A 302 0.56 -42.44 19.84
C LYS A 302 -0.91 -42.65 20.21
N LEU A 303 -1.83 -42.10 19.42
CA LEU A 303 -3.27 -42.19 19.69
C LEU A 303 -3.89 -43.51 19.18
N GLY A 304 -3.21 -44.22 18.29
CA GLY A 304 -3.68 -45.48 17.70
C GLY A 304 -4.91 -45.30 16.79
N PRO A 305 -5.26 -46.28 15.94
CA PRO A 305 -6.46 -46.18 15.12
C PRO A 305 -7.70 -46.12 16.02
N ALA A 306 -8.59 -45.17 15.75
CA ALA A 306 -9.83 -45.00 16.49
C ALA A 306 -10.63 -46.33 16.55
N PRO A 307 -11.21 -46.70 17.70
CA PRO A 307 -11.92 -47.97 17.84
C PRO A 307 -13.09 -48.04 16.85
N LYS A 308 -13.10 -49.08 16.02
CA LYS A 308 -14.23 -49.45 15.17
C LYS A 308 -15.40 -49.85 16.08
N ALA A 309 -16.42 -49.02 16.17
CA ALA A 309 -17.66 -49.38 16.84
C ALA A 309 -18.32 -50.57 16.10
N ALA A 310 -18.63 -51.63 16.84
CA ALA A 310 -19.29 -52.83 16.33
C ALA A 310 -20.70 -52.51 15.81
N GLN A 311 -21.00 -52.94 14.59
CA GLN A 311 -22.31 -52.81 13.95
C GLN A 311 -23.20 -54.00 14.36
N GLY A 312 -24.34 -53.72 15.01
CA GLY A 312 -25.43 -54.68 15.22
C GLY A 312 -26.31 -54.85 13.97
N PRO A 313 -27.13 -55.91 13.87
CA PRO A 313 -27.69 -56.37 12.60
C PRO A 313 -28.79 -55.46 12.02
N ALA A 314 -28.82 -55.45 10.69
CA ALA A 314 -29.59 -54.59 9.80
C ALA A 314 -31.12 -54.71 9.93
N ALA A 315 -31.79 -53.55 9.90
CA ALA A 315 -33.11 -53.38 9.31
C ALA A 315 -32.97 -52.61 7.99
N ALA A 316 -33.73 -53.03 6.98
CA ALA A 316 -33.57 -52.65 5.58
C ALA A 316 -33.96 -51.18 5.27
N GLN A 317 -32.96 -50.47 4.73
CA GLN A 317 -32.97 -49.53 3.59
C GLN A 317 -34.21 -48.66 3.32
N ASP A 318 -34.06 -47.37 3.62
CA ASP A 318 -34.11 -46.29 2.60
C ASP A 318 -33.00 -45.26 2.94
N GLN A 319 -32.27 -44.80 1.91
CA GLN A 319 -31.01 -44.01 2.01
C GLN A 319 -31.15 -42.67 2.74
N PRO A 320 -30.15 -42.27 3.57
CA PRO A 320 -29.52 -40.95 3.36
C PRO A 320 -28.02 -40.84 3.69
N THR A 321 -27.31 -40.20 2.75
CA THR A 321 -26.42 -39.03 2.89
C THR A 321 -25.17 -39.07 3.80
N ALA A 322 -24.03 -38.78 3.16
CA ALA A 322 -22.68 -38.66 3.69
C ALA A 322 -22.54 -37.65 4.85
N THR A 323 -21.74 -38.04 5.85
CA THR A 323 -21.31 -37.19 6.98
C THR A 323 -20.21 -36.20 6.51
N PRO A 324 -20.30 -34.89 6.81
CA PRO A 324 -19.39 -33.90 6.26
C PRO A 324 -18.00 -33.94 6.90
N SER A 325 -16.98 -33.96 6.04
CA SER A 325 -15.60 -33.58 6.34
C SER A 325 -15.57 -32.19 7.00
N ALA A 326 -14.68 -31.98 7.97
CA ALA A 326 -14.41 -30.65 8.50
C ALA A 326 -14.05 -29.71 7.34
N ALA A 327 -14.91 -28.73 7.07
CA ALA A 327 -14.78 -27.87 5.91
C ALA A 327 -13.62 -26.88 6.09
N ALA A 328 -12.72 -26.82 5.11
CA ALA A 328 -11.62 -25.86 5.07
C ALA A 328 -12.17 -24.42 5.16
N VAL A 329 -11.67 -23.65 6.11
CA VAL A 329 -12.05 -22.25 6.29
C VAL A 329 -11.28 -21.42 5.27
N SER A 330 -12.01 -20.75 4.37
CA SER A 330 -11.46 -19.97 3.28
C SER A 330 -11.99 -18.54 3.34
N THR A 331 -11.19 -17.58 2.88
CA THR A 331 -11.57 -16.17 2.83
C THR A 331 -11.85 -15.75 1.39
N PHE A 332 -13.01 -15.16 1.17
CA PHE A 332 -13.49 -14.74 -0.15
C PHE A 332 -13.83 -13.25 -0.18
N THR A 333 -13.66 -12.65 -1.35
CA THR A 333 -14.03 -11.25 -1.59
C THR A 333 -15.42 -11.19 -2.22
N VAL A 334 -16.32 -10.38 -1.66
CA VAL A 334 -17.69 -10.19 -2.15
C VAL A 334 -17.95 -8.72 -2.44
N GLN A 335 -18.28 -8.40 -3.68
CA GLN A 335 -18.66 -7.07 -4.14
C GLN A 335 -20.18 -6.93 -4.13
N PHE A 336 -20.71 -5.79 -3.69
CA PHE A 336 -22.15 -5.55 -3.65
C PHE A 336 -22.50 -4.10 -3.98
N VAL A 337 -23.63 -3.89 -4.65
CA VAL A 337 -24.10 -2.54 -5.00
C VAL A 337 -24.64 -1.85 -3.75
N THR A 338 -24.19 -0.61 -3.50
CA THR A 338 -24.51 0.16 -2.30
C THR A 338 -25.13 1.51 -2.68
N PRO A 339 -26.44 1.56 -2.99
CA PRO A 339 -27.12 2.82 -3.31
C PRO A 339 -27.22 3.75 -2.11
N ASP A 340 -27.36 3.21 -0.89
CA ASP A 340 -27.49 3.96 0.36
C ASP A 340 -26.84 3.19 1.53
N ALA A 341 -26.82 3.80 2.73
CA ALA A 341 -26.27 3.17 3.93
C ALA A 341 -27.06 1.92 4.38
N ALA A 342 -28.39 1.91 4.20
CA ALA A 342 -29.23 0.78 4.57
C ALA A 342 -28.91 -0.48 3.74
N ALA A 343 -28.46 -0.30 2.49
CA ALA A 343 -28.01 -1.39 1.64
C ALA A 343 -26.72 -2.07 2.15
N VAL A 344 -25.85 -1.35 2.88
CA VAL A 344 -24.65 -1.93 3.50
C VAL A 344 -25.05 -2.90 4.61
N ASP A 345 -25.91 -2.45 5.51
CA ASP A 345 -26.38 -3.25 6.65
C ASP A 345 -27.16 -4.48 6.15
N ALA A 346 -28.05 -4.28 5.18
CA ALA A 346 -28.81 -5.37 4.57
C ALA A 346 -27.93 -6.41 3.84
N ALA A 347 -26.81 -5.97 3.24
CA ALA A 347 -25.85 -6.87 2.60
C ALA A 347 -25.03 -7.65 3.63
N LEU A 348 -24.53 -6.99 4.67
CA LEU A 348 -23.78 -7.63 5.76
C LEU A 348 -24.64 -8.67 6.49
N ASP A 349 -25.87 -8.32 6.86
CA ASP A 349 -26.79 -9.24 7.54
C ASP A 349 -27.20 -10.41 6.63
N GLY A 350 -27.43 -10.12 5.34
CA GLY A 350 -27.75 -11.13 4.33
C GLY A 350 -26.63 -12.17 4.17
N VAL A 351 -25.38 -11.72 4.16
CA VAL A 351 -24.19 -12.57 4.01
C VAL A 351 -23.87 -13.31 5.32
N ARG A 352 -23.92 -12.66 6.48
CA ARG A 352 -23.70 -13.30 7.80
C ARG A 352 -24.69 -14.40 8.09
N GLY A 353 -25.91 -14.29 7.58
CA GLY A 353 -26.91 -15.31 7.76
C GLY A 353 -26.69 -16.58 6.91
N VAL A 354 -25.78 -16.59 5.94
CA VAL A 354 -25.49 -17.79 5.14
C VAL A 354 -24.82 -18.84 6.04
N ALA A 355 -25.37 -20.06 6.06
CA ALA A 355 -24.83 -21.16 6.87
C ALA A 355 -23.39 -21.49 6.45
N GLY A 356 -22.46 -21.44 7.41
CA GLY A 356 -21.02 -21.62 7.18
C GLY A 356 -20.22 -20.31 7.10
N VAL A 357 -20.87 -19.14 7.07
CA VAL A 357 -20.17 -17.85 7.21
C VAL A 357 -19.75 -17.65 8.66
N GLN A 358 -18.45 -17.52 8.89
CA GLN A 358 -17.87 -17.27 10.21
C GLN A 358 -17.76 -15.77 10.49
N SER A 359 -17.41 -14.99 9.47
CA SER A 359 -17.34 -13.53 9.58
C SER A 359 -17.60 -12.88 8.23
N ALA A 360 -18.26 -11.72 8.24
CA ALA A 360 -18.35 -10.82 7.10
C ALA A 360 -18.09 -9.39 7.58
N SER A 361 -17.14 -8.71 6.93
CA SER A 361 -16.73 -7.34 7.26
C SER A 361 -16.46 -6.54 5.99
N THR A 362 -16.95 -5.31 5.93
CA THR A 362 -16.74 -4.43 4.78
C THR A 362 -15.32 -3.90 4.76
N THR A 363 -14.59 -4.11 3.67
CA THR A 363 -13.21 -3.63 3.47
C THR A 363 -13.16 -2.31 2.71
N SER A 364 -14.19 -2.00 1.91
CA SER A 364 -14.32 -0.72 1.22
C SER A 364 -15.81 -0.38 1.04
N ILE A 365 -16.20 0.85 1.41
CA ILE A 365 -17.57 1.35 1.26
C ILE A 365 -17.57 2.47 0.24
N ALA A 366 -18.38 2.32 -0.81
CA ALA A 366 -18.64 3.36 -1.79
C ALA A 366 -20.15 3.65 -1.83
N MET A 367 -20.59 4.70 -1.14
CA MET A 367 -21.99 5.13 -1.16
C MET A 367 -22.35 5.66 -2.57
N GLY A 368 -23.37 5.08 -3.20
CA GLY A 368 -23.72 5.32 -4.59
C GLY A 368 -22.92 4.48 -5.60
N GLY A 369 -22.12 3.52 -5.15
CA GLY A 369 -21.23 2.69 -5.97
C GLY A 369 -21.26 1.20 -5.61
N THR A 370 -20.12 0.53 -5.77
CA THR A 370 -19.93 -0.88 -5.37
C THR A 370 -19.01 -0.95 -4.16
N SER A 371 -19.51 -1.54 -3.09
CA SER A 371 -18.74 -1.81 -1.88
C SER A 371 -18.16 -3.22 -1.92
N VAL A 372 -17.10 -3.43 -1.16
CA VAL A 372 -16.39 -4.72 -1.08
C VAL A 372 -16.39 -5.18 0.36
N MET A 373 -16.77 -6.44 0.58
CA MET A 373 -16.67 -7.11 1.87
C MET A 373 -15.81 -8.36 1.79
N ARG A 374 -15.14 -8.68 2.89
CA ARG A 374 -14.39 -9.91 3.10
C ARG A 374 -15.24 -10.88 3.90
N VAL A 375 -15.36 -12.12 3.41
CA VAL A 375 -16.18 -13.17 4.02
C VAL A 375 -15.30 -14.37 4.33
N THR A 376 -15.28 -14.78 5.59
CA THR A 376 -14.64 -16.02 6.03
C THR A 376 -15.72 -17.11 6.07
N TYR A 377 -15.52 -18.17 5.31
CA TYR A 377 -16.51 -19.21 5.08
C TYR A 377 -15.91 -20.60 5.27
N SER A 378 -16.63 -21.49 5.95
CA SER A 378 -16.26 -22.90 6.07
C SER A 378 -16.74 -23.68 4.84
N GLY A 379 -15.93 -23.71 3.79
CA GLY A 379 -16.24 -24.34 2.50
C GLY A 379 -15.59 -23.65 1.31
N ASP A 380 -15.99 -24.05 0.10
CA ASP A 380 -15.52 -23.47 -1.14
C ASP A 380 -16.38 -22.26 -1.62
N LEU A 381 -15.90 -21.57 -2.66
CA LEU A 381 -16.55 -20.40 -3.24
C LEU A 381 -17.93 -20.74 -3.84
N ASP A 382 -18.10 -21.96 -4.35
CA ASP A 382 -19.33 -22.44 -4.98
C ASP A 382 -20.43 -22.69 -3.95
N ALA A 383 -20.10 -23.28 -2.81
CA ALA A 383 -21.02 -23.46 -1.68
C ALA A 383 -21.47 -22.11 -1.10
N LEU A 384 -20.55 -21.14 -0.95
CA LEU A 384 -20.90 -19.78 -0.54
C LEU A 384 -21.86 -19.12 -1.53
N ALA A 385 -21.58 -19.21 -2.84
CA ALA A 385 -22.43 -18.66 -3.88
C ALA A 385 -23.82 -19.31 -3.91
N ALA A 386 -23.91 -20.62 -3.72
CA ALA A 386 -25.18 -21.34 -3.61
C ALA A 386 -25.99 -20.88 -2.39
N GLY A 387 -25.34 -20.72 -1.22
CA GLY A 387 -25.98 -20.22 -0.01
C GLY A 387 -26.52 -18.79 -0.15
N LEU A 388 -25.79 -17.93 -0.86
CA LEU A 388 -26.24 -16.57 -1.17
C LEU A 388 -27.44 -16.57 -2.14
N ARG A 389 -27.44 -17.42 -3.17
CA ARG A 389 -28.58 -17.56 -4.10
C ARG A 389 -29.83 -18.07 -3.39
N ALA A 390 -29.69 -19.02 -2.46
CA ALA A 390 -30.81 -19.51 -1.65
C ALA A 390 -31.46 -18.41 -0.79
N ARG A 391 -30.71 -17.35 -0.48
CA ARG A 391 -31.20 -16.16 0.23
C ARG A 391 -31.71 -15.04 -0.67
N GLY A 392 -31.86 -15.31 -1.97
CA GLY A 392 -32.43 -14.39 -2.95
C GLY A 392 -31.42 -13.43 -3.58
N TRP A 393 -30.12 -13.59 -3.33
CA TRP A 393 -29.10 -12.78 -4.00
C TRP A 393 -28.85 -13.27 -5.42
N LYS A 394 -28.76 -12.35 -6.37
CA LYS A 394 -28.19 -12.66 -7.70
C LYS A 394 -26.67 -12.62 -7.59
N VAL A 395 -26.03 -13.79 -7.71
CA VAL A 395 -24.59 -13.97 -7.54
C VAL A 395 -23.90 -14.22 -8.89
N THR A 396 -22.92 -13.39 -9.21
CA THR A 396 -21.97 -13.56 -10.32
C THR A 396 -20.63 -14.01 -9.75
N GLN A 397 -20.08 -15.13 -10.22
CA GLN A 397 -18.79 -15.65 -9.77
C GLN A 397 -17.68 -15.14 -10.69
N GLY A 398 -16.57 -14.70 -10.09
CA GLY A 398 -15.29 -14.42 -10.76
C GLY A 398 -14.17 -15.29 -10.18
N ALA A 399 -12.93 -15.10 -10.64
CA ALA A 399 -11.77 -15.83 -10.13
C ALA A 399 -11.48 -15.44 -8.67
N GLY A 400 -11.99 -16.22 -7.70
CA GLY A 400 -11.79 -16.01 -6.26
C GLY A 400 -12.65 -14.91 -5.62
N ALA A 401 -13.64 -14.38 -6.34
CA ALA A 401 -14.53 -13.32 -5.87
C ALA A 401 -15.98 -13.53 -6.30
N LEU A 402 -16.92 -13.00 -5.52
CA LEU A 402 -18.36 -12.95 -5.85
C LEU A 402 -18.80 -11.51 -6.05
N SER A 403 -19.69 -11.27 -6.99
CA SER A 403 -20.47 -10.04 -7.09
C SER A 403 -21.93 -10.37 -6.81
N ILE A 404 -22.51 -9.70 -5.81
CA ILE A 404 -23.90 -9.91 -5.38
C ILE A 404 -24.73 -8.66 -5.59
N ARG A 405 -25.96 -8.87 -6.03
CA ARG A 405 -26.99 -7.82 -6.09
C ARG A 405 -28.29 -8.39 -5.56
N LYS A 406 -29.02 -7.58 -4.82
CA LYS A 406 -30.35 -7.93 -4.33
C LYS A 406 -31.38 -7.65 -5.42
#